data_AF-A0A316S186-F1
#
_entry.id   AF-A0A316S186-F1
#
_cell.length_a   1.000
_cell.length_b   1.000
_cell.length_c   1.000
_cell.angle_alpha   90.00
_cell.angle_beta   90.00
_cell.angle_gamma   90.00
#
_symmetry.space_group_name_H-M   'P 1'
#
loop_
_entity.id
_entity.type
_entity.pdbx_description
1 polymer ?
#
loop_
_entity_poly.entity_id
_entity_poly.type
_entity_poly.pdbx_seq_one_letter_code
_entity_poly.pdbx_strand_id
1 'polypeptide(L)'
;MAENKVTLSKKDRQAVCFRHQFLQGSWNYERMQNGGWCFSMIPAIKKLYPNKEDQAAALKRHLEFYNTHPYVSAPVIGVTLALEEERANGAPVDDVAIQGVKVGMMGPLAGVGDPVFWFTVRPILGALGASLALSGNIVGPLLFFILWNIIRIAFLWYTQEFGYKVGSSIAKDLSGGLMGK
;
A
#
# COMPACT_ATOMS: atom_id res chain seq x y z
N MET A 1 -20.48 -7.00 -26.28
CA MET A 1 -19.76 -5.72 -26.51
C MET A 1 -18.61 -5.69 -25.53
N ALA A 2 -17.37 -5.52 -25.99
CA ALA A 2 -16.24 -5.42 -25.08
C ALA A 2 -16.36 -4.08 -24.34
N GLU A 3 -16.96 -4.10 -23.15
CA GLU A 3 -16.97 -2.93 -22.27
C GLU A 3 -15.53 -2.48 -22.02
N ASN A 4 -15.27 -1.18 -22.19
CA ASN A 4 -13.96 -0.59 -22.01
C ASN A 4 -13.53 -0.78 -20.54
N LYS A 5 -12.73 -1.82 -20.27
CA LYS A 5 -12.16 -2.06 -18.95
C LYS A 5 -11.33 -0.86 -18.52
N VAL A 6 -11.62 -0.35 -17.32
CA VAL A 6 -10.81 0.69 -16.68
C VAL A 6 -9.58 0.02 -16.09
N THR A 7 -8.40 0.53 -16.44
CA THR A 7 -7.12 0.04 -15.91
C THR A 7 -6.36 1.18 -15.25
N LEU A 8 -5.78 0.92 -14.08
CA LEU A 8 -4.90 1.84 -13.40
C LEU A 8 -3.58 1.93 -14.17
N SER A 9 -3.24 3.12 -14.62
CA SER A 9 -1.95 3.35 -15.26
C SER A 9 -0.82 3.29 -14.22
N LYS A 10 0.43 3.15 -14.70
CA LYS A 10 1.61 3.28 -13.83
C LYS A 10 1.63 4.62 -13.08
N LYS A 11 1.17 5.70 -13.72
CA LYS A 11 1.10 7.04 -13.10
C LYS A 11 0.09 7.07 -11.95
N ASP A 12 -1.05 6.41 -12.09
CA ASP A 12 -2.06 6.32 -11.02
C ASP A 12 -1.49 5.57 -9.82
N ARG A 13 -0.82 4.44 -10.05
CA ARG A 13 -0.17 3.65 -8.99
C ARG A 13 1.00 4.38 -8.35
N GLN A 14 1.78 5.15 -9.12
CA GLN A 14 2.81 6.03 -8.57
C GLN A 14 2.21 7.11 -7.67
N ALA A 15 1.08 7.71 -8.05
CA ALA A 15 0.39 8.69 -7.22
C ALA A 15 -0.09 8.08 -5.88
N VAL A 16 -0.61 6.85 -5.91
CA VAL A 16 -0.95 6.09 -4.69
C VAL A 16 0.29 5.86 -3.82
N CYS A 17 1.38 5.35 -4.41
CA CYS A 17 2.64 5.10 -3.68
C CYS A 17 3.20 6.39 -3.05
N PHE A 18 3.09 7.52 -3.74
CA PHE A 18 3.58 8.80 -3.24
C PHE A 18 2.75 9.30 -2.04
N ARG A 19 1.42 9.15 -2.11
CA ARG A 19 0.52 9.48 -1.00
C ARG A 19 0.67 8.53 0.18
N HIS A 20 1.01 7.27 -0.08
CA HIS A 20 1.27 6.25 0.95
C HIS A 20 2.43 6.59 1.88
N GLN A 21 3.37 7.45 1.46
CA GLN A 21 4.39 7.97 2.37
C GLN A 21 3.80 8.73 3.58
N PHE A 22 2.55 9.16 3.50
CA PHE A 22 1.80 9.83 4.56
C PHE A 22 0.83 8.89 5.30
N LEU A 23 1.03 7.56 5.22
CA LEU A 23 0.14 6.56 5.86
C LEU A 23 -0.08 6.84 7.36
N GLN A 24 0.96 7.25 8.08
CA GLN A 24 0.86 7.57 9.51
C GLN A 24 0.46 9.02 9.81
N GLY A 25 0.18 9.84 8.79
CA GLY A 25 -0.09 11.28 8.96
C GLY A 25 -1.36 11.61 9.74
N SER A 26 -2.32 10.67 9.81
CA SER A 26 -3.57 10.81 10.55
C SER A 26 -3.78 9.66 11.55
N TRP A 27 -2.69 9.19 12.16
CA TRP A 27 -2.75 8.09 13.10
C TRP A 27 -3.64 8.43 14.31
N ASN A 28 -4.58 7.57 14.65
CA ASN A 28 -5.52 7.79 15.75
C ASN A 28 -5.84 6.48 16.50
N TYR A 29 -6.28 6.57 17.76
CA TYR A 29 -6.52 5.37 18.56
C TYR A 29 -7.78 4.58 18.17
N GLU A 30 -8.76 5.20 17.51
CA GLU A 30 -10.00 4.52 17.11
C GLU A 30 -9.72 3.53 15.96
N ARG A 31 -8.95 3.96 14.95
CA ARG A 31 -8.79 3.23 13.67
C ARG A 31 -7.36 3.21 13.12
N MET A 32 -6.40 3.65 13.91
CA MET A 32 -4.96 3.61 13.63
C MET A 32 -4.62 4.34 12.33
N GLN A 33 -4.22 3.62 11.27
CA GLN A 33 -3.66 4.19 10.03
C GLN A 33 -4.71 4.39 8.92
N ASN A 34 -5.99 4.13 9.21
CA ASN A 34 -7.06 4.12 8.20
C ASN A 34 -7.16 5.42 7.38
N GLY A 35 -6.92 6.59 7.99
CA GLY A 35 -7.03 7.88 7.30
C GLY A 35 -5.93 8.07 6.27
N GLY A 36 -4.69 7.71 6.61
CA GLY A 36 -3.58 7.72 5.64
C GLY A 36 -3.75 6.64 4.56
N TRP A 37 -4.30 5.48 4.92
CA TRP A 37 -4.67 4.44 3.95
C TRP A 37 -5.70 4.96 2.94
N CYS A 38 -6.80 5.52 3.43
CA CYS A 38 -7.86 6.10 2.61
C CYS A 38 -7.33 7.23 1.71
N PHE A 39 -6.52 8.14 2.28
CA PHE A 39 -5.86 9.21 1.52
C PHE A 39 -5.01 8.68 0.35
N SER A 40 -4.30 7.59 0.58
CA SER A 40 -3.45 6.93 -0.42
C SER A 40 -4.27 6.39 -1.59
N MET A 41 -5.44 5.83 -1.33
CA MET A 41 -6.31 5.21 -2.33
C MET A 41 -7.09 6.20 -3.20
N ILE A 42 -7.23 7.46 -2.78
CA ILE A 42 -8.04 8.48 -3.50
C ILE A 42 -7.73 8.59 -5.01
N PRO A 43 -6.46 8.61 -5.49
CA PRO A 43 -6.19 8.71 -6.93
C PRO A 43 -6.77 7.54 -7.71
N ALA A 44 -6.61 6.31 -7.21
CA ALA A 44 -7.15 5.11 -7.82
C ALA A 44 -8.67 5.10 -7.79
N ILE A 45 -9.27 5.41 -6.64
CA ILE A 45 -10.74 5.46 -6.49
C ILE A 45 -11.37 6.47 -7.46
N LYS A 46 -10.78 7.66 -7.62
CA LYS A 46 -11.26 8.67 -8.58
C LYS A 46 -11.19 8.21 -10.03
N LYS A 47 -10.20 7.36 -10.36
CA LYS A 47 -10.03 6.82 -11.71
C LYS A 47 -10.99 5.66 -11.99
N LEU A 48 -11.19 4.79 -11.00
CA LEU A 48 -12.02 3.59 -11.11
C LEU A 48 -13.52 3.89 -11.04
N TYR A 49 -13.93 4.88 -10.25
CA TYR A 49 -15.33 5.22 -10.02
C TYR A 49 -15.61 6.66 -10.46
N PRO A 50 -16.23 6.89 -11.63
CA PRO A 50 -16.54 8.25 -12.11
C PRO A 50 -17.59 8.97 -11.25
N ASN A 51 -18.59 8.24 -10.73
CA ASN A 51 -19.68 8.83 -9.94
C ASN A 51 -19.25 9.13 -8.51
N LYS A 52 -19.78 10.23 -7.95
CA LYS A 52 -19.47 10.66 -6.59
C LYS A 52 -19.98 9.72 -5.51
N GLU A 53 -21.13 9.09 -5.75
CA GLU A 53 -21.74 8.13 -4.83
C GLU A 53 -20.85 6.87 -4.71
N ASP A 54 -20.39 6.35 -5.84
CA ASP A 54 -19.48 5.21 -5.89
C ASP A 54 -18.11 5.53 -5.25
N GLN A 55 -17.58 6.74 -5.49
CA GLN A 55 -16.37 7.21 -4.80
C GLN A 55 -16.57 7.27 -3.28
N ALA A 56 -17.71 7.77 -2.81
CA ALA A 56 -18.01 7.87 -1.39
C ALA A 56 -18.15 6.49 -0.74
N ALA A 57 -18.85 5.55 -1.40
CA ALA A 57 -18.93 4.16 -0.97
C ALA A 57 -17.54 3.52 -0.91
N ALA A 58 -16.67 3.81 -1.87
CA ALA A 58 -15.29 3.35 -1.91
C ALA A 58 -14.42 3.87 -0.77
N LEU A 59 -14.51 5.16 -0.49
CA LEU A 59 -13.75 5.74 0.59
C LEU A 59 -14.23 5.23 1.95
N LYS A 60 -15.54 5.00 2.13
CA LYS A 60 -16.11 4.43 3.35
C LYS A 60 -15.53 3.05 3.68
N ARG A 61 -15.49 2.11 2.72
CA ARG A 61 -14.87 0.79 2.97
C ARG A 61 -13.37 0.89 3.28
N HIS A 62 -12.67 1.90 2.77
CA HIS A 62 -11.25 2.12 3.09
C HIS A 62 -11.00 2.84 4.42
N LEU A 63 -12.05 3.31 5.11
CA LEU A 63 -11.97 3.90 6.45
C LEU A 63 -12.12 2.88 7.60
N GLU A 64 -12.24 1.60 7.29
CA GLU A 64 -12.16 0.52 8.28
C GLU A 64 -10.78 0.46 8.96
N PHE A 65 -10.74 -0.14 10.15
CA PHE A 65 -9.52 -0.29 10.93
C PHE A 65 -8.37 -0.86 10.09
N TYR A 66 -7.20 -0.21 10.15
CA TYR A 66 -5.99 -0.70 9.49
C TYR A 66 -4.75 -0.34 10.30
N ASN A 67 -3.95 -1.35 10.66
CA ASN A 67 -2.71 -1.13 11.40
C ASN A 67 -1.66 -2.17 11.02
N THR A 68 -0.57 -1.72 10.40
CA THR A 68 0.62 -2.55 10.18
C THR A 68 1.87 -1.68 10.12
N HIS A 69 3.03 -2.28 9.87
CA HIS A 69 4.25 -1.51 9.68
C HIS A 69 4.17 -0.68 8.37
N PRO A 70 4.53 0.63 8.38
CA PRO A 70 4.25 1.52 7.24
C PRO A 70 4.80 1.07 5.89
N TYR A 71 6.02 0.52 5.84
CA TYR A 71 6.62 0.13 4.56
C TYR A 71 6.07 -1.18 4.00
N VAL A 72 5.68 -2.12 4.87
CA VAL A 72 5.09 -3.40 4.47
C VAL A 72 3.58 -3.30 4.25
N SER A 73 2.99 -2.14 4.47
CA SER A 73 1.64 -1.82 4.02
C SER A 73 1.55 -1.69 2.49
N ALA A 74 2.64 -1.32 1.81
CA ALA A 74 2.69 -1.14 0.35
C ALA A 74 2.25 -2.37 -0.48
N PRO A 75 2.69 -3.61 -0.21
CA PRO A 75 2.18 -4.78 -0.93
C PRO A 75 0.68 -5.00 -0.70
N VAL A 76 0.15 -4.69 0.49
CA VAL A 76 -1.29 -4.79 0.78
C VAL A 76 -2.07 -3.77 -0.06
N ILE A 77 -1.55 -2.53 -0.19
CA ILE A 77 -2.11 -1.54 -1.11
C ILE A 77 -2.10 -2.06 -2.54
N GLY A 78 -0.99 -2.66 -2.99
CA GLY A 78 -0.88 -3.26 -4.31
C GLY A 78 -2.02 -4.24 -4.60
N VAL A 79 -2.19 -5.24 -3.71
CA VAL A 79 -3.27 -6.24 -3.86
C VAL A 79 -4.65 -5.56 -3.84
N THR A 80 -4.85 -4.59 -2.94
CA THR A 80 -6.11 -3.83 -2.83
C THR A 80 -6.43 -3.06 -4.11
N LEU A 81 -5.43 -2.44 -4.75
CA LEU A 81 -5.61 -1.73 -6.02
C LEU A 81 -6.10 -2.66 -7.13
N ALA A 82 -5.59 -3.89 -7.18
CA ALA A 82 -6.02 -4.88 -8.16
C ALA A 82 -7.45 -5.35 -7.92
N LEU A 83 -7.82 -5.61 -6.65
CA LEU A 83 -9.19 -5.99 -6.30
C LEU A 83 -10.20 -4.88 -6.60
N GLU A 84 -9.83 -3.63 -6.33
CA GLU A 84 -10.65 -2.46 -6.67
C GLU A 84 -10.83 -2.28 -8.18
N GLU A 85 -9.75 -2.51 -8.96
CA GLU A 85 -9.81 -2.44 -10.42
C GLU A 85 -10.74 -3.50 -11.00
N GLU A 86 -10.65 -4.74 -10.52
CA GLU A 86 -11.51 -5.83 -10.99
C GLU A 86 -12.97 -5.61 -10.59
N ARG A 87 -13.21 -5.11 -9.37
CA ARG A 87 -14.56 -4.70 -8.95
C ARG A 87 -15.14 -3.62 -9.86
N ALA A 88 -14.36 -2.58 -10.16
CA ALA A 88 -14.79 -1.51 -11.06
C ALA A 88 -15.06 -2.01 -12.49
N ASN A 89 -14.44 -3.13 -12.88
CA ASN A 89 -14.65 -3.82 -14.14
C ASN A 89 -15.74 -4.91 -14.07
N GLY A 90 -16.55 -4.96 -13.00
CA GLY A 90 -17.71 -5.84 -12.89
C GLY A 90 -17.44 -7.22 -12.29
N ALA A 91 -16.23 -7.49 -11.78
CA ALA A 91 -15.97 -8.72 -11.04
C ALA A 91 -16.76 -8.74 -9.71
N PRO A 92 -17.24 -9.91 -9.25
CA PRO A 92 -18.01 -10.04 -8.02
C PRO A 92 -17.10 -9.98 -6.78
N VAL A 93 -16.40 -8.86 -6.60
CA VAL A 93 -15.51 -8.58 -5.46
C VAL A 93 -16.27 -7.67 -4.49
N ASP A 94 -16.70 -8.24 -3.37
CA ASP A 94 -17.45 -7.50 -2.34
C ASP A 94 -16.53 -6.77 -1.34
N ASP A 95 -17.14 -5.97 -0.46
CA ASP A 95 -16.41 -5.20 0.55
C ASP A 95 -15.71 -6.12 1.57
N VAL A 96 -16.32 -7.28 1.85
CA VAL A 96 -15.82 -8.27 2.80
C VAL A 96 -14.53 -8.90 2.28
N ALA A 97 -14.45 -9.24 1.00
CA ALA A 97 -13.23 -9.77 0.37
C ALA A 97 -12.08 -8.75 0.45
N ILE A 98 -12.34 -7.48 0.13
CA ILE A 98 -11.33 -6.42 0.21
C ILE A 98 -10.85 -6.22 1.65
N GLN A 99 -11.76 -6.17 2.63
CA GLN A 99 -11.36 -6.05 4.04
C GLN A 99 -10.67 -7.32 4.56
N GLY A 100 -11.12 -8.50 4.14
CA GLY A 100 -10.55 -9.78 4.55
C GLY A 100 -9.08 -9.88 4.15
N VAL A 101 -8.73 -9.44 2.93
CA VAL A 101 -7.34 -9.34 2.49
C VAL A 101 -6.55 -8.36 3.33
N LYS A 102 -7.09 -7.16 3.58
CA LYS A 102 -6.42 -6.16 4.43
C LYS A 102 -6.13 -6.72 5.82
N VAL A 103 -7.16 -7.22 6.52
CA VAL A 103 -7.09 -7.76 7.89
C VAL A 103 -6.18 -8.98 7.96
N GLY A 104 -6.32 -9.92 7.04
CA GLY A 104 -5.52 -11.15 7.01
C GLY A 104 -4.01 -10.88 6.83
N MET A 105 -3.67 -9.79 6.14
CA MET A 105 -2.26 -9.41 5.92
C MET A 105 -1.69 -8.51 7.04
N MET A 106 -2.51 -7.83 7.85
CA MET A 106 -2.00 -6.87 8.85
C MET A 106 -1.05 -7.50 9.86
N GLY A 107 -1.49 -8.60 10.47
CA GLY A 107 -0.79 -9.26 11.57
C GLY A 107 0.58 -9.83 11.16
N PRO A 108 0.63 -10.74 10.16
CA PRO A 108 1.89 -11.31 9.70
C PRO A 108 2.89 -10.25 9.21
N LEU A 109 2.42 -9.25 8.46
CA LEU A 109 3.31 -8.20 7.95
C LEU A 109 3.79 -7.26 9.06
N ALA A 110 2.96 -6.94 10.05
CA ALA A 110 3.41 -6.16 11.21
C ALA A 110 4.53 -6.91 11.96
N GLY A 111 4.31 -8.20 12.24
CA GLY A 111 5.28 -9.05 12.94
C GLY A 111 6.63 -9.19 12.24
N VAL A 112 6.67 -9.11 10.91
CA VAL A 112 7.92 -9.15 10.12
C VAL A 112 8.50 -7.75 9.91
N GLY A 113 7.65 -6.75 9.65
CA GLY A 113 8.05 -5.41 9.30
C GLY A 113 8.77 -4.69 10.44
N ASP A 114 8.25 -4.81 11.67
CA ASP A 114 8.83 -4.12 12.84
C ASP A 114 10.27 -4.57 13.14
N PRO A 115 10.59 -5.89 13.25
CA PRO A 115 11.97 -6.34 13.44
C PRO A 115 12.92 -5.95 12.30
N VAL A 116 12.47 -6.02 11.05
CA VAL A 116 13.32 -5.73 9.90
C VAL A 116 13.65 -4.25 9.83
N PHE A 117 12.65 -3.37 9.83
CA PHE A 117 12.89 -1.95 9.57
C PHE A 117 13.22 -1.16 10.82
N TRP A 118 12.50 -1.38 11.93
CA TRP A 118 12.70 -0.61 13.15
C TRP A 118 13.83 -1.12 14.02
N PHE A 119 14.04 -2.43 14.08
CA PHE A 119 15.07 -3.00 14.96
C PHE A 119 16.37 -3.35 14.24
N THR A 120 16.34 -3.55 12.92
CA THR A 120 17.54 -3.95 12.16
C THR A 120 18.04 -2.86 11.22
N VAL A 121 17.32 -2.56 10.13
CA VAL A 121 17.81 -1.67 9.07
C VAL A 121 18.04 -0.25 9.59
N ARG A 122 17.05 0.36 10.26
CA ARG A 122 17.16 1.75 10.74
C ARG A 122 18.25 1.90 11.80
N PRO A 123 18.36 1.04 12.84
CA PRO A 123 19.42 1.15 13.83
C PRO A 123 20.82 0.90 13.25
N ILE A 124 20.99 -0.05 12.33
CA ILE A 124 22.30 -0.29 11.69
C ILE A 124 22.76 0.94 10.89
N LEU A 125 21.89 1.50 10.05
CA LEU A 125 22.19 2.73 9.32
C LEU A 125 22.43 3.90 10.26
N GLY A 126 21.65 3.98 11.35
CA GLY A 126 21.79 4.99 12.39
C GLY A 126 23.15 4.91 13.09
N ALA A 127 23.58 3.71 13.47
CA ALA A 127 24.87 3.47 14.10
C ALA A 127 26.04 3.81 13.16
N LEU A 128 25.93 3.44 11.88
CA LEU A 128 26.92 3.81 10.85
C LEU A 128 26.98 5.32 10.61
N GLY A 129 25.83 5.99 10.52
CA GLY A 129 25.78 7.44 10.39
C GLY A 129 26.31 8.16 11.62
N ALA A 130 25.97 7.67 12.81
CA ALA A 130 26.39 8.24 14.08
C ALA A 130 27.91 8.11 14.31
N SER A 131 28.52 6.97 13.95
CA SER A 131 29.97 6.78 14.12
C SER A 131 30.80 7.78 13.32
N LEU A 132 30.33 8.14 12.11
CA LEU A 132 30.93 9.21 11.29
C LEU A 132 30.59 10.60 11.84
N ALA A 133 29.37 10.82 12.32
CA ALA A 133 28.96 12.12 12.87
C ALA A 133 29.75 12.49 14.14
N LEU A 134 30.07 11.52 14.99
CA LEU A 134 30.83 11.73 16.23
C LEU A 134 32.26 12.24 15.99
N SER A 135 32.84 12.01 14.80
CA SER A 135 34.13 12.59 14.40
C SER A 135 34.01 13.97 13.71
N GLY A 136 32.82 14.56 13.71
CA GLY A 136 32.52 15.85 13.06
C GLY A 136 32.26 15.75 11.56
N ASN A 137 32.14 14.53 11.00
CA ASN A 137 31.97 14.34 9.57
C ASN A 137 30.48 14.43 9.15
N ILE A 138 30.14 15.45 8.34
CA ILE A 138 28.80 15.66 7.79
C ILE A 138 28.30 14.51 6.90
N VAL A 139 29.20 13.67 6.40
CA VAL A 139 28.85 12.47 5.64
C VAL A 139 28.01 11.51 6.49
N GLY A 140 28.15 11.48 7.82
CA GLY A 140 27.37 10.61 8.70
C GLY A 140 25.86 10.82 8.57
N PRO A 141 25.33 12.02 8.88
CA PRO A 141 23.91 12.34 8.71
C PRO A 141 23.41 12.22 7.27
N LEU A 142 24.23 12.61 6.28
CA LEU A 142 23.86 12.50 4.86
C LEU A 142 23.74 11.04 4.41
N LEU A 143 24.66 10.18 4.83
CA LEU A 143 24.63 8.75 4.54
C LEU A 143 23.37 8.11 5.12
N PHE A 144 23.05 8.40 6.38
CA PHE A 144 21.80 7.91 6.99
C PHE A 144 20.58 8.38 6.18
N PHE A 145 20.49 9.68 5.90
CA PHE A 145 19.35 10.25 5.19
C PHE A 145 19.17 9.64 3.80
N ILE A 146 20.24 9.55 3.01
CA ILE A 146 20.18 9.06 1.64
C ILE A 146 19.87 7.56 1.62
N LEU A 147 20.62 6.74 2.36
CA LEU A 147 20.43 5.28 2.34
C LEU A 147 19.05 4.90 2.88
N TRP A 148 18.63 5.50 3.99
CA TRP A 148 17.32 5.21 4.58
C TRP A 148 16.18 5.54 3.63
N ASN A 149 16.22 6.72 3.00
CA ASN A 149 15.17 7.14 2.07
C ASN A 149 15.17 6.30 0.78
N ILE A 150 16.33 5.94 0.25
CA ILE A 150 16.41 5.05 -0.92
C ILE A 150 15.80 3.69 -0.59
N ILE A 151 16.22 3.06 0.51
CA ILE A 151 15.74 1.73 0.91
C ILE A 151 14.22 1.74 1.08
N ARG A 152 13.68 2.70 1.86
CA ARG A 152 12.24 2.74 2.13
C ARG A 152 11.43 3.02 0.84
N ILE A 153 11.84 3.97 0.01
CA ILE A 153 11.09 4.37 -1.20
C ILE A 153 11.13 3.26 -2.25
N ALA A 154 12.30 2.64 -2.44
CA ALA A 154 12.44 1.49 -3.33
C ALA A 154 11.56 0.34 -2.85
N PHE A 155 11.60 0.01 -1.55
CA PHE A 155 10.77 -1.05 -0.98
C PHE A 155 9.29 -0.78 -1.22
N LEU A 156 8.80 0.42 -0.89
CA LEU A 156 7.42 0.83 -1.11
C LEU A 156 6.97 0.61 -2.56
N TRP A 157 7.73 1.14 -3.53
CA TRP A 157 7.36 1.04 -4.94
C TRP A 157 7.37 -0.39 -5.46
N TYR A 158 8.46 -1.13 -5.22
CA TYR A 158 8.59 -2.49 -5.75
C TYR A 158 7.57 -3.45 -5.14
N THR A 159 7.32 -3.34 -3.84
CA THR A 159 6.36 -4.22 -3.16
C THR A 159 4.91 -3.86 -3.48
N GLN A 160 4.60 -2.58 -3.70
CA GLN A 160 3.28 -2.19 -4.22
C GLN A 160 3.04 -2.77 -5.62
N GLU A 161 3.98 -2.63 -6.55
CA GLU A 161 3.83 -3.20 -7.90
C GLU A 161 3.77 -4.73 -7.88
N PHE A 162 4.54 -5.36 -6.98
CA PHE A 162 4.46 -6.81 -6.77
C PHE A 162 3.06 -7.21 -6.27
N GLY A 163 2.56 -6.55 -5.23
CA GLY A 163 1.22 -6.79 -4.70
C GLY A 163 0.13 -6.59 -5.75
N TYR A 164 0.24 -5.56 -6.59
CA TYR A 164 -0.71 -5.31 -7.68
C TYR A 164 -0.72 -6.45 -8.70
N LYS A 165 0.46 -6.92 -9.14
CA LYS A 165 0.56 -8.07 -10.05
C LYS A 165 -0.02 -9.35 -9.45
N VAL A 166 0.28 -9.63 -8.19
CA VAL A 166 -0.23 -10.80 -7.47
C VAL A 166 -1.75 -10.72 -7.32
N GLY A 167 -2.28 -9.58 -6.89
CA GLY A 167 -3.72 -9.36 -6.77
C GLY A 167 -4.46 -9.51 -8.10
N SER A 168 -3.90 -9.00 -9.20
CA SER A 168 -4.47 -9.18 -10.53
C SER A 168 -4.47 -10.65 -10.97
N SER A 169 -3.46 -11.44 -10.58
CA SER A 169 -3.43 -12.89 -10.85
C SER A 169 -4.53 -13.61 -10.08
N ILE A 170 -4.63 -13.34 -8.77
CA ILE A 170 -5.66 -13.95 -7.89
C ILE A 170 -7.07 -13.65 -8.42
N ALA A 171 -7.32 -12.40 -8.84
CA ALA A 171 -8.61 -12.01 -9.37
C ALA A 171 -8.93 -12.68 -10.72
N LYS A 172 -7.91 -12.85 -11.59
CA LYS A 172 -8.07 -13.60 -12.85
C LYS A 172 -8.44 -15.06 -12.59
N ASP A 173 -7.79 -15.72 -11.64
CA ASP A 173 -8.08 -17.12 -11.31
C ASP A 173 -9.51 -17.28 -10.77
N LEU A 174 -9.97 -16.35 -9.94
CA LEU A 174 -11.36 -16.30 -9.47
C LEU A 174 -12.36 -16.13 -10.62
N SER A 175 -12.05 -15.25 -11.58
CA SER A 175 -12.91 -15.04 -12.76
C SER A 175 -12.90 -16.22 -13.73
N GLY A 176 -11.76 -16.91 -13.89
CA GLY A 176 -11.61 -18.08 -14.76
C GLY A 176 -12.29 -19.33 -14.20
N GLY A 177 -12.27 -19.51 -12.88
CA GLY A 177 -13.01 -20.59 -12.20
C GLY A 177 -14.53 -20.44 -12.28
N LEU A 178 -15.03 -19.21 -12.39
CA LEU A 178 -16.46 -18.91 -12.59
C LEU A 178 -16.92 -19.12 -14.04
N MET A 179 -16.01 -19.01 -15.03
CA MET A 179 -16.32 -19.30 -16.45
C MET A 179 -16.16 -20.77 -16.84
N GLY A 180 -15.77 -21.64 -15.90
CA GLY A 180 -15.58 -23.08 -16.08
C GLY A 180 -16.79 -23.96 -15.72
N LYS A 181 -17.99 -23.39 -15.58
CA LYS A 181 -19.25 -24.12 -15.40
C LYS A 181 -20.28 -23.72 -16.44
#